data_AF-A0A8X6JC90-F1
#
_entry.id   AF-A0A8X6JC90-F1
#
_cell.length_a   1.000
_cell.length_b   1.000
_cell.length_c   1.000
_cell.angle_alpha   90.00
_cell.angle_beta   90.00
_cell.angle_gamma   90.00
#
_symmetry.space_group_name_H-M   'P 1'
#
loop_
_entity.id
_entity.type
_entity.pdbx_description
1 polymer ?
#
loop_
_entity_poly.entity_id
_entity_poly.type
_entity_poly.pdbx_seq_one_letter_code
_entity_poly.pdbx_strand_id
1 'polypeptide(L)'
;MSYLGKGRREDLFVLATELNLKHDKSMTIATLKNLITGSEGYDEELTKNLHATIVGDRKSNEERIRTEEQEQKLRTEEQKLRTEEQEQKLRIEEREERIRIEKLRIDEQKRKDEFELEKLRIQAQSNLGAATYEGTESNLAFSLASNIALNTL
;
A
#
# COMPACT_ATOMS: atom_id res chain seq x y z
N MET A 1 42.19 -26.36 33.86
CA MET A 1 41.00 -25.55 33.51
C MET A 1 39.92 -26.50 33.01
N SER A 2 38.84 -26.71 33.75
CA SER A 2 37.76 -27.62 33.33
C SER A 2 37.00 -27.04 32.12
N TYR A 3 36.81 -27.83 31.05
CA TYR A 3 36.06 -27.42 29.85
C TYR A 3 34.58 -27.12 30.17
N LEU A 4 34.04 -27.73 31.22
CA LEU A 4 32.71 -27.43 31.76
C LEU A 4 32.63 -26.03 32.39
N GLY A 5 33.78 -25.42 32.71
CA GLY A 5 33.89 -24.09 33.33
C GLY A 5 33.12 -23.00 32.59
N LYS A 6 33.04 -23.10 31.26
CA LYS A 6 32.37 -22.14 30.35
C LYS A 6 30.96 -22.59 29.89
N GLY A 7 30.51 -23.78 30.30
CA GLY A 7 29.24 -24.36 29.84
C GLY A 7 28.01 -23.67 30.44
N ARG A 8 26.95 -23.49 29.64
CA ARG A 8 25.63 -23.05 30.13
C ARG A 8 24.99 -24.18 30.94
N ARG A 9 24.09 -23.83 31.86
CA ARG A 9 23.39 -24.83 32.70
C ARG A 9 22.63 -25.83 31.85
N GLU A 10 21.98 -25.35 30.79
CA GLU A 10 21.21 -26.16 29.84
C GLU A 10 22.11 -27.16 29.11
N ASP A 11 23.29 -26.72 28.65
CA ASP A 11 24.27 -27.60 27.98
C ASP A 11 24.78 -28.69 28.92
N LEU A 12 24.97 -28.36 30.21
CA LEU A 12 25.38 -29.31 31.25
C LEU A 12 24.25 -30.27 31.67
N PHE A 13 23.01 -29.81 31.61
CA PHE A 13 21.82 -30.63 31.88
C PHE A 13 21.64 -31.70 30.79
N VAL A 14 21.76 -31.30 29.52
CA VAL A 14 21.75 -32.25 28.39
C VAL A 14 22.91 -33.22 28.51
N LEU A 15 24.11 -32.73 28.82
CA LEU A 15 25.28 -33.58 29.00
C LEU A 15 25.08 -34.63 30.12
N ALA A 16 24.50 -34.24 31.26
CA ALA A 16 24.15 -35.18 32.33
C ALA A 16 23.09 -36.19 31.89
N THR A 17 22.17 -35.80 30.99
CA THR A 17 21.18 -36.71 30.39
C THR A 17 21.83 -37.73 29.48
N GLU A 18 22.70 -37.31 28.56
CA GLU A 18 23.42 -38.18 27.62
C GLU A 18 24.35 -39.18 28.35
N LEU A 19 24.93 -38.76 29.47
CA LEU A 19 25.72 -39.62 30.35
C LEU A 19 24.87 -40.54 31.25
N ASN A 20 23.54 -40.54 31.10
CA ASN A 20 22.58 -41.30 31.92
C ASN A 20 22.73 -41.05 33.43
N LEU A 21 23.13 -39.84 33.82
CA LEU A 21 23.26 -39.45 35.22
C LEU A 21 21.91 -38.97 35.75
N LYS A 22 21.56 -39.37 36.97
CA LYS A 22 20.34 -38.90 37.63
C LYS A 22 20.52 -37.45 38.05
N HIS A 23 19.80 -36.55 37.38
CA HIS A 23 19.89 -35.11 37.61
C HIS A 23 18.48 -34.50 37.72
N ASP A 24 18.41 -33.31 38.31
CA ASP A 24 17.15 -32.57 38.51
C ASP A 24 17.23 -31.18 37.86
N LYS A 25 16.08 -30.65 37.41
CA LYS A 25 15.99 -29.34 36.75
C LYS A 25 16.41 -28.18 37.66
N SER A 26 16.33 -28.36 38.98
CA SER A 26 16.76 -27.37 39.98
C SER A 26 18.25 -27.39 40.29
N MET A 27 19.01 -28.38 39.79
CA MET A 27 20.44 -28.47 40.04
C MET A 27 21.18 -27.24 39.49
N THR A 28 22.15 -26.75 40.25
CA THR A 28 22.98 -25.61 39.85
C THR A 28 24.09 -26.08 38.93
N ILE A 29 24.70 -25.14 38.21
CA ILE A 29 25.87 -25.41 37.35
C ILE A 29 26.97 -26.14 38.13
N ALA A 30 27.20 -25.78 39.40
CA ALA A 30 28.22 -26.41 40.23
C ALA A 30 27.87 -27.86 40.58
N THR A 31 26.60 -28.13 40.94
CA THR A 31 26.15 -29.50 41.23
C THR A 31 26.19 -30.39 40.00
N LEU A 32 25.78 -29.89 38.83
CA LEU A 32 25.86 -30.64 37.57
C LEU A 32 27.31 -30.95 37.19
N LYS A 33 28.23 -29.99 37.34
CA LYS A 33 29.67 -30.21 37.11
C LYS A 33 30.21 -31.33 37.99
N ASN A 34 29.95 -31.24 39.29
CA ASN A 34 30.43 -32.23 40.25
C ASN A 34 29.83 -33.61 39.99
N LEU A 35 28.57 -33.69 39.57
CA LEU A 35 27.90 -34.94 39.21
C LEU A 35 28.57 -35.60 38.00
N ILE A 36 28.90 -34.82 36.98
CA ILE A 36 29.53 -35.31 35.74
C ILE A 36 30.96 -35.78 36.00
N THR A 37 31.78 -34.94 36.62
CA THR A 37 33.20 -35.25 36.87
C THR A 37 33.42 -36.25 38.00
N GLY A 38 32.43 -36.42 38.88
CA GLY A 38 32.47 -37.37 40.00
C GLY A 38 31.89 -38.74 39.67
N SER A 39 31.49 -38.98 38.42
CA SER A 39 30.99 -40.29 37.99
C SER A 39 32.13 -41.33 37.89
N GLU A 40 31.85 -42.57 38.30
CA GLU A 40 32.86 -43.64 38.38
C GLU A 40 33.47 -44.01 37.02
N GLY A 41 32.73 -43.78 35.93
CA GLY A 41 33.17 -43.99 34.54
C GLY A 41 33.55 -42.71 33.79
N TYR A 42 33.93 -41.64 34.49
CA TYR A 42 34.25 -40.36 33.86
C TYR A 42 35.48 -40.46 32.95
N ASP A 43 35.24 -40.33 31.64
CA ASP A 43 36.27 -40.10 30.63
C ASP A 43 36.23 -38.62 30.20
N GLU A 44 37.34 -37.91 30.48
CA GLU A 44 37.45 -36.48 30.17
C GLU A 44 37.35 -36.19 28.67
N GLU A 45 37.96 -37.01 27.81
CA GLU A 45 38.01 -36.76 26.38
C GLU A 45 36.66 -37.05 25.73
N LEU A 46 36.02 -38.17 26.11
CA LEU A 46 34.67 -38.50 25.67
C LEU A 46 33.67 -37.43 26.10
N THR A 47 33.69 -37.04 27.37
CA THR A 47 32.75 -36.07 27.93
C THR A 47 32.95 -34.68 27.31
N LYS A 48 34.20 -34.30 27.03
CA LYS A 48 34.53 -33.05 26.34
C LYS A 48 34.03 -33.04 24.90
N ASN A 49 34.19 -34.14 24.16
CA ASN A 49 33.69 -34.26 22.78
C ASN A 49 32.16 -34.19 22.75
N LEU A 50 31.49 -34.90 23.67
CA LEU A 50 30.04 -34.85 23.81
C LEU A 50 29.54 -33.45 24.17
N HIS A 51 30.19 -32.76 25.11
CA HIS A 51 29.87 -31.38 25.45
C HIS A 51 30.05 -30.43 24.25
N ALA A 52 31.11 -30.64 23.45
CA ALA A 52 31.36 -29.84 22.25
C ALA A 52 30.25 -30.02 21.20
N THR A 53 29.77 -31.26 20.99
CA THR A 53 28.64 -31.54 20.09
C THR A 53 27.37 -30.84 20.56
N ILE A 54 27.00 -30.96 21.84
CA ILE A 54 25.80 -30.29 22.42
C ILE A 54 25.86 -28.77 22.22
N VAL A 55 27.01 -28.17 22.50
CA VAL A 55 27.23 -26.73 22.31
C VAL A 55 27.15 -26.35 20.83
N GLY A 56 27.68 -27.20 19.95
CA GLY A 56 27.61 -27.04 18.50
C GLY A 56 26.17 -27.07 17.98
N ASP A 57 25.39 -28.07 18.38
CA ASP A 57 24.00 -28.24 17.99
C ASP A 57 23.14 -27.07 18.46
N ARG A 58 23.32 -26.62 19.71
CA ARG A 58 22.61 -25.43 20.21
C ARG A 58 22.94 -24.20 19.37
N LYS A 59 24.22 -23.94 19.07
CA LYS A 59 24.62 -22.79 18.25
C LYS A 59 24.05 -22.86 16.84
N SER A 60 24.12 -24.04 16.22
CA SER A 60 23.53 -24.29 14.90
C SER A 60 22.03 -24.03 14.90
N ASN A 61 21.31 -24.50 15.93
CA ASN A 61 19.88 -24.26 16.06
C ASN A 61 19.55 -22.78 16.31
N GLU A 62 20.31 -22.10 17.17
CA GLU A 62 20.19 -20.65 17.39
C GLU A 62 20.41 -19.86 16.09
N GLU A 63 21.37 -20.26 15.25
CA GLU A 63 21.65 -19.63 13.96
C GLU A 63 20.55 -19.89 12.92
N ARG A 64 20.02 -21.11 12.88
CA ARG A 64 18.87 -21.46 12.04
C ARG A 64 17.65 -20.62 12.40
N ILE A 65 17.31 -20.54 13.69
CA ILE A 65 16.18 -19.72 14.16
C ILE A 65 16.37 -18.26 13.77
N ARG A 66 17.56 -17.70 13.95
CA ARG A 66 17.85 -16.30 13.54
C ARG A 66 17.67 -16.09 12.04
N THR A 67 18.15 -17.04 11.23
CA THR A 67 18.02 -16.98 9.77
C THR A 67 16.54 -17.06 9.36
N GLU A 68 15.80 -18.02 9.92
CA GLU A 68 14.37 -18.18 9.68
C GLU A 68 13.57 -16.94 10.09
N GLU A 69 13.85 -16.35 11.26
CA GLU A 69 13.24 -15.09 11.70
C GLU A 69 13.55 -13.92 10.76
N GLN A 70 14.78 -13.84 10.25
CA GLN A 70 15.18 -12.79 9.32
C GLN A 70 14.51 -12.96 7.96
N GLU A 71 14.45 -14.18 7.43
CA GLU A 71 13.71 -14.47 6.20
C GLU A 71 12.21 -14.16 6.34
N GLN A 72 11.61 -14.51 7.48
CA GLN A 72 10.21 -14.23 7.73
C GLN A 72 9.92 -12.73 7.80
N LYS A 73 10.81 -11.94 8.42
CA LYS A 73 10.72 -10.47 8.41
C LYS A 73 10.78 -9.91 6.99
N LEU A 74 11.75 -10.36 6.19
CA LEU A 74 11.89 -9.93 4.80
C LEU A 74 10.65 -10.27 3.97
N ARG A 75 10.12 -11.48 4.09
CA ARG A 75 8.88 -11.89 3.39
C ARG A 75 7.69 -11.03 3.77
N THR A 76 7.56 -10.69 5.05
CA THR A 76 6.47 -9.85 5.57
C THR A 76 6.60 -8.42 5.05
N GLU A 77 7.80 -7.88 5.01
CA GLU A 77 8.09 -6.54 4.49
C GLU A 77 7.84 -6.46 2.97
N GLU A 78 8.31 -7.46 2.22
CA GLU A 78 8.06 -7.56 0.78
C GLU A 78 6.57 -7.68 0.45
N GLN A 79 5.80 -8.43 1.27
CA GLN A 79 4.35 -8.53 1.10
C GLN A 79 3.66 -7.19 1.37
N LYS A 80 4.07 -6.46 2.41
CA LYS A 80 3.53 -5.12 2.71
C LYS A 80 3.82 -4.15 1.56
N LEU A 81 5.05 -4.13 1.07
CA LEU A 81 5.44 -3.26 -0.04
C LEU A 81 4.60 -3.55 -1.29
N ARG A 82 4.42 -4.84 -1.63
CA ARG A 82 3.54 -5.23 -2.75
C ARG A 82 2.10 -4.77 -2.58
N THR A 83 1.53 -4.88 -1.37
CA THR A 83 0.17 -4.40 -1.12
C THR A 83 0.06 -2.88 -1.21
N GLU A 84 1.06 -2.16 -0.69
CA GLU A 84 1.10 -0.70 -0.77
C GLU A 84 1.24 -0.21 -2.22
N GLU A 85 2.09 -0.85 -3.03
CA GLU A 85 2.22 -0.55 -4.46
C GLU A 85 0.92 -0.80 -5.22
N GLN A 86 0.24 -1.91 -4.95
CA GLN A 86 -1.06 -2.21 -5.56
C GLN A 86 -2.12 -1.17 -5.19
N GLU A 87 -2.18 -0.78 -3.91
CA GLU A 87 -3.12 0.23 -3.45
C GLU A 87 -2.83 1.60 -4.08
N GLN A 88 -1.56 2.00 -4.16
CA GLN A 88 -1.16 3.24 -4.82
C GLN A 88 -1.54 3.23 -6.31
N LYS A 89 -1.31 2.11 -7.00
CA LYS A 89 -1.68 1.98 -8.41
C LYS A 89 -3.18 2.14 -8.62
N LEU A 90 -4.00 1.49 -7.79
CA LEU A 90 -5.46 1.63 -7.83
C LEU A 90 -5.90 3.07 -7.55
N ARG A 91 -5.29 3.75 -6.57
CA ARG A 91 -5.58 5.16 -6.27
C ARG A 91 -5.26 6.09 -7.44
N ILE A 92 -4.17 5.83 -8.16
CA ILE A 92 -3.79 6.60 -9.35
C ILE A 92 -4.82 6.35 -10.47
N GLU A 93 -5.14 5.10 -10.75
CA GLU A 93 -6.11 4.72 -11.78
C GLU A 93 -7.50 5.32 -11.51
N GLU A 94 -7.99 5.25 -10.27
CA GLU A 94 -9.27 5.85 -9.87
C GLU A 94 -9.25 7.38 -10.04
N ARG A 95 -8.11 8.02 -9.76
CA ARG A 95 -7.94 9.47 -9.97
C ARG A 95 -7.94 9.83 -11.45
N GLU A 96 -7.25 9.07 -12.28
CA GLU A 96 -7.22 9.29 -13.73
C GLU A 96 -8.61 9.12 -14.35
N GLU A 97 -9.37 8.11 -13.91
CA GLU A 97 -10.73 7.91 -14.39
C GLU A 97 -11.67 9.03 -13.93
N ARG A 98 -11.55 9.50 -12.69
CA ARG A 98 -12.29 10.69 -12.22
C ARG A 98 -12.02 11.92 -13.09
N ILE A 99 -10.76 12.18 -13.41
CA ILE A 99 -10.38 13.30 -14.28
C ILE A 99 -10.97 13.12 -15.69
N ARG A 100 -10.95 11.90 -16.22
CA ARG A 100 -11.52 11.57 -17.53
C ARG A 100 -13.02 11.84 -17.58
N ILE A 101 -13.75 11.33 -16.60
CA ILE A 101 -15.21 11.53 -16.50
C ILE A 101 -15.54 13.01 -16.38
N GLU A 102 -14.83 13.75 -15.51
CA GLU A 102 -15.09 15.17 -15.32
C GLU A 102 -14.86 15.98 -16.60
N LYS A 103 -13.80 15.65 -17.34
CA LYS A 103 -13.53 16.27 -18.64
C LYS A 103 -14.67 16.04 -19.64
N LEU A 104 -15.18 14.81 -19.72
CA LEU A 104 -16.32 14.49 -20.58
C LEU A 104 -17.58 15.27 -20.19
N ARG A 105 -17.84 15.43 -18.89
CA ARG A 105 -18.98 16.23 -18.39
C ARG A 105 -18.86 17.70 -18.77
N ILE A 106 -17.66 18.27 -18.63
CA ILE A 106 -17.39 19.66 -19.03
C ILE A 106 -17.58 19.84 -20.54
N ASP A 107 -17.07 18.92 -21.36
CA ASP A 107 -17.20 19.00 -22.81
C ASP A 107 -18.66 18.82 -23.27
N GLU A 108 -19.43 17.94 -22.62
CA GLU A 108 -20.87 17.81 -22.88
C GLU A 108 -21.63 19.09 -22.51
N GLN A 109 -21.32 19.70 -21.38
CA GLN A 109 -21.95 20.94 -20.94
C GLN A 109 -21.65 22.08 -21.91
N LYS A 110 -20.38 22.24 -22.34
CA LYS A 110 -20.00 23.24 -23.34
C LYS A 110 -20.80 23.09 -24.64
N ARG A 111 -20.96 21.87 -25.14
CA ARG A 111 -21.78 21.61 -26.34
C ARG A 111 -23.25 22.00 -26.14
N LYS A 112 -23.82 21.79 -24.94
CA LYS A 112 -25.19 22.21 -24.63
C LYS A 112 -25.29 23.73 -24.59
N ASP A 113 -24.34 24.39 -23.94
CA ASP A 113 -24.31 25.86 -23.84
C ASP A 113 -24.13 26.50 -25.23
N GLU A 114 -23.24 25.95 -26.07
CA GLU A 114 -23.06 26.38 -27.47
C GLU A 114 -24.34 26.23 -28.29
N PHE A 115 -25.05 25.10 -28.13
CA PHE A 115 -26.31 24.86 -28.83
C PHE A 115 -27.41 25.86 -28.41
N GLU A 116 -27.57 26.11 -27.11
CA GLU A 116 -28.53 27.10 -26.60
C GLU A 116 -28.17 28.52 -27.06
N LEU A 117 -26.87 28.86 -27.10
CA LEU A 117 -26.42 30.15 -27.59
C LEU A 117 -26.76 30.35 -29.08
N GLU A 118 -26.56 29.32 -29.91
CA GLU A 118 -26.89 29.39 -31.34
C GLU A 118 -28.41 29.50 -31.56
N LYS A 119 -29.21 28.78 -30.78
CA LYS A 119 -30.68 28.91 -30.80
C LYS A 119 -31.13 30.33 -30.47
N LEU A 120 -30.58 30.93 -29.42
CA LEU A 120 -30.86 32.31 -29.04
C LEU A 120 -30.42 33.30 -30.14
N ARG A 121 -29.27 33.04 -30.77
CA ARG A 121 -28.76 33.86 -31.90
C ARG A 121 -29.73 33.85 -33.08
N ILE A 122 -30.19 32.67 -33.49
CA ILE A 122 -31.17 32.51 -34.59
C ILE A 122 -32.48 33.22 -34.24
N GLN A 123 -32.97 33.06 -33.00
CA GLN A 123 -34.20 33.72 -32.55
C GLN A 123 -34.06 35.25 -32.55
N ALA A 124 -32.91 35.78 -32.09
CA ALA A 124 -32.64 37.22 -32.11
C ALA A 124 -32.57 37.77 -33.54
N GLN A 125 -31.94 37.04 -34.48
CA GLN A 125 -31.89 37.41 -35.89
C GLN A 125 -33.27 37.40 -36.55
N SER A 126 -34.10 36.39 -36.26
CA SER A 126 -35.49 36.31 -36.70
C SER A 126 -36.32 37.50 -36.20
N ASN A 127 -36.20 37.84 -34.91
CA ASN A 127 -36.93 38.97 -34.33
C ASN A 127 -36.48 40.33 -34.91
N LEU A 128 -35.19 40.50 -35.22
CA LEU A 128 -34.68 41.70 -35.90
C LEU A 128 -35.21 41.81 -37.34
N GLY A 129 -35.29 40.69 -38.05
CA GLY A 129 -35.87 40.62 -39.40
C GLY A 129 -37.35 41.00 -39.41
N ALA A 130 -38.12 40.59 -38.39
CA ALA A 130 -39.52 40.98 -38.25
C ALA A 130 -39.68 42.48 -37.91
N ALA A 131 -38.89 43.01 -36.99
CA ALA A 131 -38.94 44.43 -36.60
C ALA A 131 -38.55 45.39 -37.73
N THR A 132 -37.64 44.97 -38.60
CA THR A 132 -37.25 45.77 -39.79
C THR A 132 -38.32 45.74 -40.88
N TYR A 133 -39.03 44.61 -41.06
CA TYR A 133 -40.17 44.53 -41.98
C TYR A 133 -41.32 45.45 -41.54
N GLU A 134 -41.75 45.39 -40.28
CA GLU A 134 -42.81 46.27 -39.75
C GLU A 134 -42.42 47.76 -39.78
N GLY A 135 -41.15 48.08 -39.53
CA GLY A 135 -40.63 49.45 -39.63
C GLY A 135 -40.57 49.99 -41.07
N THR A 136 -40.34 49.13 -42.06
CA THR A 136 -40.35 49.52 -43.48
C THR A 136 -41.76 49.70 -44.02
N GLU A 137 -42.71 48.84 -43.66
CA GLU A 137 -44.12 49.01 -44.06
C GLU A 137 -44.75 50.27 -43.44
N SER A 138 -44.44 50.55 -42.17
CA SER A 138 -44.91 51.76 -41.48
C SER A 138 -44.35 53.04 -42.10
N ASN A 139 -43.06 53.06 -42.49
CA ASN A 139 -42.46 54.22 -43.15
C ASN A 139 -42.93 54.39 -44.60
N LEU A 140 -43.15 53.30 -45.35
CA LEU A 140 -43.69 53.37 -46.71
C LEU A 140 -45.12 53.92 -46.70
N ALA A 141 -45.96 53.43 -45.77
CA ALA A 141 -47.33 53.90 -45.57
C ALA A 141 -47.40 55.37 -45.15
N PHE A 142 -46.51 55.82 -44.26
CA PHE A 142 -46.43 57.23 -43.85
C PHE A 142 -46.01 58.15 -45.01
N SER A 143 -45.03 57.72 -45.84
CA SER A 143 -44.61 58.51 -47.01
C SER A 143 -45.69 58.60 -48.10
N LEU A 144 -46.44 57.52 -48.33
CA LEU A 144 -47.55 57.49 -49.28
C LEU A 144 -48.71 58.37 -48.81
N ALA A 145 -49.05 58.31 -47.52
CA ALA A 145 -50.08 59.16 -46.94
C ALA A 145 -49.71 60.65 -47.00
N SER A 146 -48.45 61.00 -46.74
CA SER A 146 -47.98 62.39 -46.82
C SER A 146 -47.99 62.95 -48.26
N ASN A 147 -47.68 62.12 -49.27
CA ASN A 147 -47.74 62.55 -50.69
C ASN A 147 -49.19 62.70 -51.21
N ILE A 148 -50.14 61.89 -50.72
CA ILE A 148 -51.54 62.02 -51.10
C ILE A 148 -52.16 63.29 -50.50
N ALA A 149 -51.80 63.64 -49.26
CA ALA A 149 -52.31 64.84 -48.58
C ALA A 149 -51.81 66.17 -49.19
N LEU A 150 -50.66 66.18 -49.86
CA LEU A 150 -50.12 67.36 -50.54
C LEU A 150 -50.69 67.59 -51.94
N ASN A 151 -51.33 66.59 -52.55
CA ASN A 151 -51.91 66.68 -53.90
C ASN A 151 -53.43 66.93 -53.92
N THR A 152 -54.05 67.16 -52.76
CA THR A 152 -55.51 67.38 -52.61
C THR A 152 -55.89 68.77 -52.08
N LEU A 153 -54.96 69.73 -52.07
CA LEU A 153 -55.18 71.16 -51.85
C LEU A 153 -54.94 71.94 -53.14
#